data_AF-A0AAN0NBG4-F1
#
_entry.id   AF-A0AAN0NBG4-F1
#
_cell.length_a   1.000
_cell.length_b   1.000
_cell.length_c   1.000
_cell.angle_alpha   90.00
_cell.angle_beta   90.00
_cell.angle_gamma   90.00
#
_symmetry.space_group_name_H-M   'P 1'
#
loop_
_entity.id
_entity.type
_entity.pdbx_description
1 polymer ?
#
loop_
_entity_poly.entity_id
_entity_poly.type
_entity_poly.pdbx_seq_one_letter_code
_entity_poly.pdbx_strand_id
1 'polypeptide(L)'
;MKQLNLNTIGQWSSGIVDGNGAVDGINVDTRFVKEGDLFVCLRGERVDGHTFAQTAIDNGATALLVDHKLETLDVPQIIVEDTLVALQKIAKGYRNTLSAYFIGITGSNGKTSTKDILFSILAPLGKTIATYKNQNTEIGTYLNLFRMDEDTQYGIFEMGLDFPNDVAVMTEIVRPHAAMVTSLAPTHIVNFEDIHHIAREKFAIFNHVQDKDMAFYQGDFQEYRQLDRDSIHLVTMPIMNIL
;
A
#
# COMPACT_ATOMS: atom_id res chain seq x y z
N MET A 1 14.20 -2.69 0.82
CA MET A 1 13.82 -3.84 1.67
C MET A 1 15.05 -4.64 2.02
N LYS A 2 15.00 -5.40 3.10
CA LYS A 2 15.95 -6.49 3.32
C LYS A 2 15.83 -7.50 2.19
N GLN A 3 16.95 -8.16 1.89
CA GLN A 3 16.99 -9.22 0.91
C GLN A 3 16.02 -10.36 1.29
N LEU A 4 15.24 -10.85 0.33
CA LEU A 4 14.29 -11.94 0.51
C LEU A 4 14.64 -13.13 -0.38
N ASN A 5 14.62 -14.33 0.21
CA ASN A 5 14.79 -15.56 -0.54
C ASN A 5 13.53 -15.87 -1.37
N LEU A 6 13.71 -16.36 -2.61
CA LEU A 6 12.58 -16.72 -3.49
C LEU A 6 11.68 -17.80 -2.88
N ASN A 7 12.20 -18.71 -2.06
CA ASN A 7 11.39 -19.71 -1.36
C ASN A 7 10.44 -19.07 -0.32
N THR A 8 10.88 -18.01 0.37
CA THR A 8 10.00 -17.26 1.29
C THR A 8 8.89 -16.56 0.53
N ILE A 9 9.22 -15.94 -0.60
CA ILE A 9 8.24 -15.29 -1.47
C ILE A 9 7.26 -16.32 -2.04
N GLY A 10 7.76 -17.47 -2.51
CA GLY A 10 6.94 -18.59 -2.99
C GLY A 10 5.99 -19.15 -1.93
N GLN A 11 6.44 -19.26 -0.68
CA GLN A 11 5.58 -19.65 0.44
C GLN A 11 4.45 -18.64 0.69
N TRP A 12 4.77 -17.33 0.71
CA TRP A 12 3.75 -16.29 0.89
C TRP A 12 2.76 -16.25 -0.26
N SER A 13 3.25 -16.31 -1.51
CA SER A 13 2.40 -16.27 -2.70
C SER A 13 1.61 -17.55 -2.94
N SER A 14 2.00 -18.66 -2.29
CA SER A 14 1.56 -20.02 -2.62
C SER A 14 1.94 -20.43 -4.04
N GLY A 15 3.08 -19.92 -4.54
CA GLY A 15 3.60 -20.19 -5.86
C GLY A 15 4.62 -21.33 -5.91
N ILE A 16 4.77 -21.92 -7.09
CA ILE A 16 5.84 -22.87 -7.38
C ILE A 16 7.10 -22.08 -7.74
N VAL A 17 8.17 -22.30 -6.98
CA VAL A 17 9.47 -21.67 -7.24
C VAL A 17 10.27 -22.55 -8.19
N ASP A 18 10.62 -22.01 -9.34
CA ASP A 18 11.51 -22.63 -10.32
C ASP A 18 12.83 -21.85 -10.39
N GLY A 19 13.90 -22.48 -9.91
CA GLY A 19 15.19 -21.85 -9.68
C GLY A 19 15.44 -21.50 -8.20
N ASN A 20 16.53 -20.80 -7.94
CA ASN A 20 16.93 -20.37 -6.60
C ASN A 20 17.50 -18.95 -6.66
N GLY A 21 17.42 -18.23 -5.55
CA GLY A 21 18.00 -16.90 -5.46
C GLY A 21 17.39 -16.08 -4.34
N ALA A 22 17.79 -14.82 -4.32
CA ALA A 22 17.20 -13.81 -3.47
C ALA A 22 17.07 -12.51 -4.24
N VAL A 23 16.18 -11.64 -3.76
CA VAL A 23 15.87 -10.34 -4.37
C VAL A 23 15.96 -9.23 -3.34
N ASP A 24 16.37 -8.05 -3.79
CA ASP A 24 16.60 -6.86 -2.97
C ASP A 24 15.48 -5.82 -3.13
N GLY A 25 14.52 -6.09 -4.02
CA GLY A 25 13.37 -5.26 -4.31
C GLY A 25 12.27 -6.02 -5.04
N ILE A 26 11.09 -5.40 -5.14
CA ILE A 26 9.95 -5.92 -5.91
C ILE A 26 9.36 -4.75 -6.69
N ASN A 27 9.17 -4.91 -7.99
CA ASN A 27 8.62 -3.89 -8.88
C ASN A 27 7.63 -4.49 -9.89
N VAL A 28 6.67 -3.67 -10.33
CA VAL A 28 5.63 -4.03 -11.32
C VAL A 28 5.77 -3.25 -12.63
N ASP A 29 6.72 -2.32 -12.69
CA ASP A 29 6.91 -1.39 -13.80
C ASP A 29 8.40 -1.33 -14.15
N THR A 30 8.71 -1.73 -15.37
CA THR A 30 10.10 -1.88 -15.85
C THR A 30 10.89 -0.59 -15.81
N ARG A 31 10.22 0.58 -15.80
CA ARG A 31 10.86 1.89 -15.68
C ARG A 31 11.49 2.15 -14.31
N PHE A 32 11.07 1.39 -13.30
CA PHE A 32 11.56 1.51 -11.92
C PHE A 32 12.32 0.28 -11.42
N VAL A 33 12.46 -0.75 -12.27
CA VAL A 33 13.26 -1.93 -11.97
C VAL A 33 14.71 -1.51 -11.73
N LYS A 34 15.31 -2.13 -10.71
CA LYS A 34 16.71 -2.01 -10.35
C LYS A 34 17.35 -3.40 -10.35
N GLU A 35 18.68 -3.40 -10.34
CA GLU A 35 19.46 -4.62 -10.14
C GLU A 35 19.04 -5.35 -8.86
N GLY A 36 18.74 -6.64 -8.98
CA GLY A 36 18.32 -7.49 -7.85
C GLY A 36 16.82 -7.54 -7.60
N ASP A 37 15.99 -6.85 -8.39
CA ASP A 37 14.54 -6.85 -8.19
C ASP A 37 13.86 -8.16 -8.65
N LEU A 38 12.78 -8.53 -7.96
CA LEU A 38 11.72 -9.36 -8.51
C LEU A 38 10.79 -8.49 -9.36
N PHE A 39 10.63 -8.82 -10.63
CA PHE A 39 9.62 -8.18 -11.47
C PHE A 39 8.30 -8.96 -11.45
N VAL A 40 7.20 -8.28 -11.20
CA VAL A 40 5.87 -8.86 -11.13
C VAL A 40 5.09 -8.61 -12.41
N CYS A 41 4.81 -9.68 -13.15
CA CYS A 41 4.08 -9.64 -14.41
C CYS A 41 2.57 -9.53 -14.15
N LEU A 42 2.09 -8.32 -13.85
CA LEU A 42 0.66 -8.05 -13.67
C LEU A 42 -0.09 -8.04 -15.01
N ARG A 43 -1.29 -8.62 -15.04
CA ARG A 43 -2.23 -8.44 -16.15
C ARG A 43 -3.08 -7.19 -15.90
N GLY A 44 -2.88 -6.15 -16.71
CA GLY A 44 -3.78 -5.00 -16.76
C GLY A 44 -4.81 -5.15 -17.88
N GLU A 45 -5.88 -4.36 -17.84
CA GLU A 45 -6.93 -4.36 -18.89
C GLU A 45 -6.38 -4.04 -20.29
N ARG A 46 -5.28 -3.27 -20.36
CA ARG A 46 -4.67 -2.80 -21.62
C ARG A 46 -3.29 -3.36 -21.89
N VAL A 47 -2.61 -3.87 -20.86
CA VAL A 47 -1.18 -4.16 -20.88
C VAL A 47 -0.92 -5.43 -20.10
N ASP A 48 -0.33 -6.43 -20.75
CA ASP A 48 0.11 -7.66 -20.11
C ASP A 48 1.58 -7.52 -19.69
N GLY A 49 1.84 -7.50 -18.38
CA GLY A 49 3.18 -7.37 -17.79
C GLY A 49 4.16 -8.44 -18.25
N HIS A 50 3.67 -9.63 -18.64
CA HIS A 50 4.52 -10.72 -19.15
C HIS A 50 5.27 -10.30 -20.44
N THR A 51 4.69 -9.42 -21.24
CA THR A 51 5.33 -8.90 -22.46
C THR A 51 6.56 -8.03 -22.17
N PHE A 52 6.72 -7.55 -20.94
CA PHE A 52 7.85 -6.75 -20.50
C PHE A 52 8.87 -7.54 -19.67
N ALA A 53 8.68 -8.85 -19.50
CA ALA A 53 9.56 -9.67 -18.67
C ALA A 53 11.02 -9.62 -19.14
N GLN A 54 11.26 -9.70 -20.45
CA GLN A 54 12.62 -9.53 -20.99
C GLN A 54 13.18 -8.14 -20.69
N THR A 55 12.41 -7.07 -20.91
CA THR A 55 12.84 -5.70 -20.58
C THR A 55 13.13 -5.54 -19.08
N ALA A 56 12.38 -6.22 -18.21
CA ALA A 56 12.64 -6.19 -16.77
C ALA A 56 13.99 -6.84 -16.44
N ILE A 57 14.29 -7.99 -17.03
CA ILE A 57 15.58 -8.69 -16.88
C ILE A 57 16.71 -7.79 -17.38
N ASP A 58 16.55 -7.19 -18.57
CA ASP A 58 17.54 -6.28 -19.16
C ASP A 58 17.80 -5.05 -18.26
N ASN A 59 16.78 -4.62 -17.49
CA ASN A 59 16.88 -3.53 -16.52
C ASN A 59 17.40 -3.97 -15.13
N GLY A 60 17.69 -5.25 -14.93
CA GLY A 60 18.33 -5.79 -13.73
C GLY A 60 17.46 -6.68 -12.85
N ALA A 61 16.24 -7.02 -13.27
CA ALA A 61 15.42 -7.99 -12.53
C ALA A 61 16.10 -9.36 -12.54
N THR A 62 16.28 -9.95 -11.35
CA THR A 62 16.96 -11.24 -11.18
C THR A 62 15.98 -12.40 -11.01
N ALA A 63 14.69 -12.11 -10.88
CA ALA A 63 13.62 -13.10 -10.84
C ALA A 63 12.30 -12.51 -11.35
N LEU A 64 11.35 -13.38 -11.70
CA LEU A 64 10.01 -12.99 -12.15
C LEU A 64 8.90 -13.63 -11.29
N LEU A 65 7.80 -12.91 -11.07
CA LEU A 65 6.53 -13.46 -10.59
C LEU A 65 5.54 -13.47 -11.76
N VAL A 66 5.10 -14.66 -12.17
CA VAL A 66 4.35 -14.92 -13.41
C VAL A 66 3.17 -15.83 -13.15
N ASP A 67 2.13 -15.76 -13.99
CA ASP A 67 1.00 -16.70 -13.90
C ASP A 67 1.16 -17.99 -14.72
N HIS A 68 2.21 -18.07 -15.53
CA HIS A 68 2.63 -19.26 -16.25
C HIS A 68 4.14 -19.21 -16.48
N LYS A 69 4.76 -20.38 -16.67
CA LYS A 69 6.19 -20.48 -16.96
C LYS A 69 6.51 -19.78 -18.30
N LEU A 70 7.48 -18.87 -18.27
CA LEU A 70 8.07 -18.26 -19.46
C LEU A 70 9.31 -19.06 -19.87
N GLU A 71 9.13 -20.06 -20.73
CA GLU A 71 10.16 -21.04 -21.11
C GLU A 71 11.40 -20.41 -21.78
N THR A 72 11.24 -19.26 -22.42
CA THR A 72 12.33 -18.59 -23.15
C THR A 72 13.21 -17.71 -22.26
N LEU A 73 12.88 -17.55 -20.98
CA LEU A 73 13.58 -16.64 -20.06
C LEU A 73 14.34 -17.42 -18.99
N ASP A 74 15.65 -17.32 -19.03
CA ASP A 74 16.59 -18.04 -18.14
C ASP A 74 16.89 -17.23 -16.86
N VAL A 75 15.84 -16.93 -16.10
CA VAL A 75 15.92 -16.38 -14.75
C VAL A 75 14.97 -17.17 -13.84
N PRO A 76 15.22 -17.22 -12.52
CA PRO A 76 14.29 -17.79 -11.57
C PRO A 76 12.86 -17.22 -11.71
N GLN A 77 11.86 -18.09 -11.60
CA GLN A 77 10.45 -17.72 -11.73
C GLN A 77 9.65 -18.25 -10.53
N ILE A 78 8.74 -17.43 -10.01
CA ILE A 78 7.70 -17.84 -9.09
C ILE A 78 6.41 -17.89 -9.88
N ILE A 79 5.86 -19.08 -10.04
CA ILE A 79 4.67 -19.34 -10.87
C ILE A 79 3.46 -19.45 -9.95
N VAL A 80 2.45 -18.62 -10.21
CA VAL A 80 1.22 -18.50 -9.39
C VAL A 80 -0.03 -18.59 -10.27
N GLU A 81 -1.21 -18.72 -9.67
CA GLU A 81 -2.46 -18.68 -10.45
C GLU A 81 -2.84 -17.25 -10.86
N ASP A 82 -2.57 -16.27 -10.00
CA ASP A 82 -2.87 -14.86 -10.22
C ASP A 82 -1.77 -13.99 -9.59
N THR A 83 -1.11 -13.15 -10.42
CA THR A 83 0.03 -12.34 -9.99
C THR A 83 -0.34 -11.18 -9.08
N LEU A 84 -1.57 -10.63 -9.19
CA LEU A 84 -2.05 -9.56 -8.31
C LEU A 84 -2.38 -10.12 -6.91
N VAL A 85 -3.10 -11.24 -6.86
CA VAL A 85 -3.40 -11.94 -5.59
C VAL A 85 -2.10 -12.39 -4.92
N ALA A 86 -1.14 -12.90 -5.69
CA ALA A 86 0.18 -13.24 -5.17
C ALA A 86 0.91 -12.01 -4.62
N LEU A 87 0.89 -10.87 -5.32
CA LEU A 87 1.50 -9.62 -4.86
C LEU A 87 0.90 -9.15 -3.53
N GLN A 88 -0.43 -9.21 -3.39
CA GLN A 88 -1.10 -8.89 -2.13
C GLN A 88 -0.63 -9.79 -0.99
N LYS A 89 -0.55 -11.12 -1.21
CA LYS A 89 -0.06 -12.07 -0.20
C LYS A 89 1.40 -11.81 0.17
N ILE A 90 2.25 -11.51 -0.82
CA ILE A 90 3.66 -11.14 -0.59
C ILE A 90 3.76 -9.85 0.22
N ALA A 91 2.95 -8.84 -0.08
CA ALA A 91 2.90 -7.59 0.67
C ALA A 91 2.47 -7.83 2.14
N LYS A 92 1.45 -8.67 2.36
CA LYS A 92 1.01 -9.10 3.70
C LYS A 92 2.12 -9.82 4.46
N GLY A 93 2.77 -10.79 3.79
CA GLY A 93 3.91 -11.53 4.33
C GLY A 93 5.06 -10.61 4.73
N TYR A 94 5.46 -9.71 3.83
CA TYR A 94 6.53 -8.75 4.08
C TYR A 94 6.19 -7.78 5.22
N ARG A 95 4.96 -7.24 5.24
CA ARG A 95 4.48 -6.36 6.31
C ARG A 95 4.53 -7.03 7.68
N ASN A 96 4.29 -8.35 7.77
CA ASN A 96 4.43 -9.10 9.03
C ASN A 96 5.88 -9.18 9.53
N THR A 97 6.87 -8.93 8.66
CA THR A 97 8.28 -8.95 9.06
C THR A 97 8.79 -7.59 9.59
N LEU A 98 7.97 -6.54 9.48
CA LEU A 98 8.32 -5.18 9.86
C LEU A 98 7.76 -4.82 11.24
N SER A 99 8.58 -4.14 12.05
CA SER A 99 8.24 -3.66 13.40
C SER A 99 7.98 -2.15 13.47
N ALA A 100 8.04 -1.44 12.34
CA ALA A 100 7.83 0.00 12.25
C ALA A 100 6.47 0.44 12.82
N TYR A 101 6.35 1.69 13.24
CA TYR A 101 5.06 2.29 13.58
C TYR A 101 4.35 2.81 12.31
N PHE A 102 3.31 2.09 11.88
CA PHE A 102 2.49 2.40 10.70
C PHE A 102 1.39 3.45 10.98
N ILE A 103 1.27 4.42 10.09
CA ILE A 103 0.25 5.49 10.14
C ILE A 103 -0.50 5.47 8.80
N GLY A 104 -1.83 5.37 8.85
CA GLY A 104 -2.71 5.43 7.67
C GLY A 104 -3.38 6.79 7.53
N ILE A 105 -3.47 7.31 6.31
CA ILE A 105 -4.13 8.59 6.02
C ILE A 105 -5.06 8.43 4.82
N THR A 106 -6.32 8.77 4.97
CA THR A 106 -7.25 8.92 3.85
C THR A 106 -8.01 10.24 3.93
N GLY A 107 -8.89 10.48 2.95
CA GLY A 107 -9.63 11.72 2.75
C GLY A 107 -9.77 12.07 1.28
N SER A 108 -10.65 13.00 0.95
CA SER A 108 -10.75 13.55 -0.41
C SER A 108 -9.57 14.48 -0.69
N ASN A 109 -9.31 15.44 0.21
CA ASN A 109 -8.18 16.38 0.14
C ASN A 109 -7.32 16.34 1.42
N GLY A 110 -6.06 16.77 1.33
CA GLY A 110 -5.17 16.93 2.50
C GLY A 110 -4.33 15.71 2.86
N LYS A 111 -4.51 14.56 2.19
CA LYS A 111 -3.69 13.34 2.38
C LYS A 111 -2.19 13.62 2.26
N THR A 112 -1.79 14.24 1.15
CA THR A 112 -0.37 14.46 0.82
C THR A 112 0.27 15.48 1.74
N SER A 113 -0.40 16.62 1.97
CA SER A 113 0.09 17.64 2.90
C SER A 113 0.23 17.10 4.32
N THR A 114 -0.75 16.31 4.79
CA THR A 114 -0.68 15.65 6.10
C THR A 114 0.50 14.68 6.17
N LYS A 115 0.65 13.82 5.17
CA LYS A 115 1.77 12.87 5.08
C LYS A 115 3.10 13.61 5.14
N ASP A 116 3.26 14.68 4.36
CA ASP A 116 4.51 15.45 4.28
C ASP A 116 4.83 16.16 5.62
N ILE A 117 3.80 16.68 6.30
CA ILE A 117 3.95 17.25 7.65
C ILE A 117 4.38 16.16 8.63
N LEU A 118 3.70 15.01 8.68
CA LEU A 118 4.05 13.91 9.57
C LEU A 118 5.46 13.38 9.28
N PHE A 119 5.84 13.29 8.00
CA PHE A 119 7.20 12.91 7.61
C PHE A 119 8.23 13.91 8.15
N SER A 120 7.96 15.22 8.07
CA SER A 120 8.87 16.25 8.58
C SER A 120 9.07 16.18 10.09
N ILE A 121 8.07 15.70 10.83
CA ILE A 121 8.09 15.54 12.29
C ILE A 121 8.79 14.23 12.70
N LEU A 122 8.54 13.13 11.98
CA LEU A 122 9.02 11.80 12.36
C LEU A 122 10.41 11.47 11.80
N ALA A 123 10.78 12.00 10.64
CA ALA A 123 12.09 11.72 10.03
C ALA A 123 13.29 12.11 10.92
N PRO A 124 13.26 13.21 11.70
CA PRO A 124 14.31 13.50 12.68
C PRO A 124 14.37 12.53 13.87
N LEU A 125 13.28 11.82 14.17
CA LEU A 125 13.18 10.90 15.30
C LEU A 125 13.58 9.47 14.91
N GLY A 126 13.56 9.15 13.62
CA GLY A 126 13.89 7.82 13.13
C GLY A 126 13.70 7.64 11.63
N LYS A 127 14.28 6.55 11.09
CA LYS A 127 14.14 6.21 9.66
C LYS A 127 12.66 6.08 9.33
N THR A 128 12.18 6.98 8.47
CA THR A 128 10.77 7.11 8.12
C THR A 128 10.60 6.90 6.63
N ILE A 129 9.62 6.06 6.25
CA ILE A 129 9.19 5.89 4.87
C ILE A 129 7.76 6.38 4.75
N ALA A 130 7.49 7.19 3.73
CA ALA A 130 6.16 7.69 3.43
C ALA A 130 5.77 7.37 1.99
N THR A 131 4.47 7.28 1.70
CA THR A 131 3.94 7.05 0.34
C THR A 131 4.65 7.91 -0.70
N TYR A 132 5.29 7.25 -1.67
CA TYR A 132 6.03 7.92 -2.73
C TYR A 132 5.07 8.59 -3.72
N LYS A 133 5.21 9.91 -3.87
CA LYS A 133 4.37 10.71 -4.77
C LYS A 133 2.88 10.41 -4.52
N ASN A 134 2.16 9.96 -5.55
CA ASN A 134 0.75 9.61 -5.53
C ASN A 134 0.50 8.09 -5.60
N GLN A 135 1.45 7.26 -5.17
CA GLN A 135 1.31 5.79 -5.12
C GLN A 135 0.42 5.35 -3.94
N ASN A 136 -0.81 5.85 -3.90
CA ASN A 136 -1.78 5.64 -2.83
C ASN A 136 -2.90 4.65 -3.23
N THR A 137 -2.74 3.95 -4.33
CA THR A 137 -3.59 2.83 -4.74
C THR A 137 -3.16 1.55 -4.02
N GLU A 138 -3.91 0.46 -4.22
CA GLU A 138 -3.57 -0.87 -3.69
C GLU A 138 -2.13 -1.29 -4.01
N ILE A 139 -1.79 -1.38 -5.31
CA ILE A 139 -0.45 -1.76 -5.77
C ILE A 139 0.59 -0.76 -5.26
N GLY A 140 0.29 0.54 -5.30
CA GLY A 140 1.19 1.57 -4.79
C GLY A 140 1.52 1.37 -3.30
N THR A 141 0.53 0.99 -2.49
CA THR A 141 0.70 0.69 -1.07
C THR A 141 1.63 -0.51 -0.86
N TYR A 142 1.50 -1.57 -1.67
CA TYR A 142 2.39 -2.73 -1.62
C TYR A 142 3.83 -2.36 -1.92
N LEU A 143 4.06 -1.58 -2.99
CA LEU A 143 5.39 -1.10 -3.35
C LEU A 143 5.99 -0.20 -2.27
N ASN A 144 5.17 0.61 -1.59
CA ASN A 144 5.63 1.42 -0.46
C ASN A 144 6.06 0.59 0.75
N LEU A 145 5.42 -0.56 0.99
CA LEU A 145 5.90 -1.52 2.00
C LEU A 145 7.29 -2.06 1.63
N PHE A 146 7.52 -2.45 0.38
CA PHE A 146 8.82 -2.97 -0.07
C PHE A 146 9.96 -1.92 -0.05
N ARG A 147 9.64 -0.63 0.08
CA ARG A 147 10.62 0.43 0.34
C ARG A 147 11.10 0.48 1.79
N MET A 148 10.38 -0.15 2.70
CA MET A 148 10.74 -0.23 4.12
C MET A 148 11.74 -1.36 4.36
N ASP A 149 12.51 -1.23 5.42
CA ASP A 149 13.51 -2.18 5.87
C ASP A 149 13.41 -2.41 7.39
N GLU A 150 14.15 -3.36 7.95
CA GLU A 150 14.01 -3.78 9.35
C GLU A 150 14.32 -2.68 10.39
N ASP A 151 15.17 -1.72 10.02
CA ASP A 151 15.52 -0.53 10.81
C ASP A 151 14.55 0.65 10.60
N THR A 152 13.52 0.49 9.76
CA THR A 152 12.53 1.54 9.54
C THR A 152 11.66 1.68 10.79
N GLN A 153 11.64 2.88 11.37
CA GLN A 153 10.91 3.16 12.60
C GLN A 153 9.48 3.62 12.34
N TYR A 154 9.23 4.31 11.21
CA TYR A 154 7.90 4.86 10.90
C TYR A 154 7.53 4.62 9.44
N GLY A 155 6.27 4.26 9.20
CA GLY A 155 5.69 4.08 7.87
C GLY A 155 4.41 4.91 7.70
N ILE A 156 4.37 5.88 6.79
CA ILE A 156 3.23 6.78 6.58
C ILE A 156 2.57 6.46 5.23
N PHE A 157 1.34 5.95 5.26
CA PHE A 157 0.63 5.43 4.11
C PHE A 157 -0.60 6.26 3.76
N GLU A 158 -0.56 6.94 2.61
CA GLU A 158 -1.76 7.51 1.98
C GLU A 158 -2.57 6.39 1.34
N MET A 159 -3.87 6.35 1.62
CA MET A 159 -4.84 5.41 1.06
C MET A 159 -5.87 6.17 0.24
N GLY A 160 -5.75 6.06 -1.08
CA GLY A 160 -6.66 6.61 -2.07
C GLY A 160 -8.02 5.91 -2.07
N LEU A 161 -8.97 6.49 -2.80
CA LEU A 161 -10.30 5.92 -2.98
C LEU A 161 -10.81 6.30 -4.36
N ASP A 162 -10.77 5.34 -5.28
CA ASP A 162 -11.31 5.45 -6.63
C ASP A 162 -12.56 4.58 -6.78
N PHE A 163 -12.57 3.38 -6.19
CA PHE A 163 -13.66 2.40 -6.22
C PHE A 163 -14.06 1.96 -4.80
N PRO A 164 -15.28 1.42 -4.62
CA PRO A 164 -15.66 0.77 -3.36
C PRO A 164 -14.64 -0.29 -2.95
N ASN A 165 -14.39 -0.40 -1.65
CA ASN A 165 -13.49 -1.33 -0.98
C ASN A 165 -11.98 -1.01 -1.08
N ASP A 166 -11.54 0.03 -1.81
CA ASP A 166 -10.11 0.34 -1.96
C ASP A 166 -9.39 0.55 -0.61
N VAL A 167 -9.97 1.38 0.27
CA VAL A 167 -9.38 1.69 1.58
C VAL A 167 -9.38 0.47 2.49
N ALA A 168 -10.43 -0.35 2.42
CA ALA A 168 -10.55 -1.58 3.19
C ALA A 168 -9.43 -2.57 2.84
N VAL A 169 -9.16 -2.78 1.54
CA VAL A 169 -8.07 -3.65 1.08
C VAL A 169 -6.72 -3.14 1.56
N MET A 170 -6.45 -1.84 1.38
CA MET A 170 -5.17 -1.26 1.81
C MET A 170 -4.96 -1.34 3.32
N THR A 171 -5.99 -1.08 4.12
CA THR A 171 -5.87 -1.10 5.58
C THR A 171 -5.76 -2.51 6.14
N GLU A 172 -6.36 -3.53 5.50
CA GLU A 172 -6.19 -4.94 5.89
C GLU A 172 -4.72 -5.37 5.76
N ILE A 173 -4.02 -4.85 4.75
CA ILE A 173 -2.60 -5.14 4.53
C ILE A 173 -1.73 -4.30 5.47
N VAL A 174 -1.89 -2.97 5.47
CA VAL A 174 -1.02 -2.06 6.24
C VAL A 174 -1.19 -2.25 7.75
N ARG A 175 -2.41 -2.50 8.23
CA ARG A 175 -2.78 -2.59 9.66
C ARG A 175 -2.13 -1.44 10.46
N PRO A 176 -2.58 -0.20 10.23
CA PRO A 176 -1.95 0.97 10.83
C PRO A 176 -2.07 0.93 12.36
N HIS A 177 -1.09 1.46 13.08
CA HIS A 177 -1.23 1.71 14.52
C HIS A 177 -2.05 2.97 14.77
N ALA A 178 -1.84 4.02 13.97
CA ALA A 178 -2.63 5.23 13.98
C ALA A 178 -3.26 5.49 12.61
N ALA A 179 -4.47 6.02 12.56
CA ALA A 179 -5.16 6.32 11.30
C ALA A 179 -5.85 7.69 11.35
N MET A 180 -5.88 8.38 10.21
CA MET A 180 -6.61 9.64 10.09
C MET A 180 -7.44 9.76 8.81
N VAL A 181 -8.64 10.30 8.94
CA VAL A 181 -9.51 10.72 7.83
C VAL A 181 -9.56 12.26 7.77
N THR A 182 -8.97 12.83 6.74
CA THR A 182 -8.71 14.29 6.63
C THR A 182 -9.93 15.11 6.21
N SER A 183 -10.50 14.87 5.03
CA SER A 183 -11.67 15.63 4.55
C SER A 183 -12.60 14.80 3.70
N LEU A 184 -13.84 15.24 3.56
CA LEU A 184 -14.87 14.64 2.71
C LEU A 184 -15.28 15.60 1.59
N ALA A 185 -15.26 15.11 0.36
CA ALA A 185 -15.78 15.80 -0.82
C ALA A 185 -16.27 14.76 -1.83
N PRO A 186 -17.23 15.10 -2.71
CA PRO A 186 -17.81 14.20 -3.72
C PRO A 186 -16.86 13.95 -4.91
N THR A 187 -15.62 13.56 -4.62
CA THR A 187 -14.62 13.16 -5.60
C THR A 187 -14.90 11.73 -6.08
N HIS A 188 -14.75 11.47 -7.39
CA HIS A 188 -15.04 10.15 -7.99
C HIS A 188 -16.46 9.63 -7.74
N ILE A 189 -17.42 10.52 -7.44
CA ILE A 189 -18.80 10.17 -7.06
C ILE A 189 -19.51 9.25 -8.06
N VAL A 190 -19.10 9.24 -9.32
CA VAL A 190 -19.62 8.33 -10.36
C VAL A 190 -19.49 6.84 -10.00
N ASN A 191 -18.53 6.50 -9.12
CA ASN A 191 -18.31 5.13 -8.65
C ASN A 191 -19.02 4.85 -7.31
N PHE A 192 -19.75 5.82 -6.75
CA PHE A 192 -20.37 5.73 -5.43
C PHE A 192 -21.85 6.14 -5.48
N GLU A 193 -22.61 5.71 -4.48
CA GLU A 193 -24.05 5.99 -4.41
C GLU A 193 -24.32 7.44 -4.00
N ASP A 194 -23.64 7.90 -2.96
CA ASP A 194 -23.77 9.24 -2.40
C ASP A 194 -22.54 9.60 -1.55
N ILE A 195 -22.55 10.81 -0.97
CA ILE A 195 -21.48 11.28 -0.08
C ILE A 195 -21.36 10.44 1.21
N HIS A 196 -22.46 9.83 1.67
CA HIS A 196 -22.44 8.94 2.84
C HIS A 196 -21.74 7.61 2.52
N HIS A 197 -21.87 7.11 1.30
CA HIS A 197 -21.13 5.96 0.81
C HIS A 197 -19.64 6.27 0.78
N ILE A 198 -19.23 7.40 0.20
CA ILE A 198 -17.82 7.85 0.23
C ILE A 198 -17.31 7.98 1.68
N ALA A 199 -18.15 8.47 2.59
CA ALA A 199 -17.78 8.57 4.00
C ALA A 199 -17.54 7.20 4.64
N ARG A 200 -18.42 6.22 4.41
CA ARG A 200 -18.29 4.83 4.87
C ARG A 200 -17.01 4.18 4.34
N GLU A 201 -16.74 4.36 3.06
CA GLU A 201 -15.54 3.82 2.40
C GLU A 201 -14.25 4.39 3.00
N LYS A 202 -14.21 5.69 3.32
CA LYS A 202 -13.05 6.29 3.99
C LYS A 202 -12.92 5.82 5.44
N PHE A 203 -14.03 5.63 6.14
CA PHE A 203 -14.04 5.11 7.51
C PHE A 203 -13.55 3.66 7.60
N ALA A 204 -13.54 2.91 6.49
CA ALA A 204 -12.96 1.57 6.46
C ALA A 204 -11.49 1.53 6.88
N ILE A 205 -10.76 2.66 6.83
CA ILE A 205 -9.38 2.76 7.34
C ILE A 205 -9.27 2.36 8.82
N PHE A 206 -10.35 2.55 9.60
CA PHE A 206 -10.37 2.22 11.01
C PHE A 206 -10.65 0.73 11.29
N ASN A 207 -11.10 -0.05 10.30
CA ASN A 207 -11.45 -1.46 10.48
C ASN A 207 -10.27 -2.31 10.97
N HIS A 208 -9.04 -1.89 10.65
CA HIS A 208 -7.80 -2.60 10.97
C HIS A 208 -6.78 -1.73 11.70
N VAL A 209 -7.22 -0.62 12.32
CA VAL A 209 -6.36 0.16 13.21
C VAL A 209 -6.04 -0.66 14.45
N GLN A 210 -4.76 -0.78 14.79
CA GLN A 210 -4.31 -1.61 15.91
C GLN A 210 -4.57 -0.91 17.24
N ASP A 211 -4.35 0.40 17.31
CA ASP A 211 -4.63 1.21 18.48
C ASP A 211 -5.87 2.06 18.21
N LYS A 212 -6.99 1.67 18.82
CA LYS A 212 -8.25 2.42 18.71
C LYS A 212 -8.13 3.81 19.32
N ASP A 213 -7.15 4.03 20.19
CA ASP A 213 -6.89 5.33 20.80
C ASP A 213 -6.21 6.31 19.84
N MET A 214 -5.74 5.82 18.68
CA MET A 214 -5.00 6.59 17.69
C MET A 214 -5.75 6.69 16.35
N ALA A 215 -7.07 6.83 16.41
CA ALA A 215 -7.95 6.97 15.26
C ALA A 215 -8.60 8.37 15.23
N PHE A 216 -8.35 9.13 14.17
CA PHE A 216 -8.72 10.55 14.07
C PHE A 216 -9.54 10.83 12.81
N TYR A 217 -10.54 11.72 12.88
CA TYR A 217 -11.20 12.24 11.69
C TYR A 217 -11.55 13.72 11.85
N GLN A 218 -11.72 14.43 10.72
CA GLN A 218 -12.14 15.82 10.80
C GLN A 218 -13.61 15.95 11.21
N GLY A 219 -13.80 16.45 12.43
CA GLY A 219 -15.09 16.55 13.10
C GLY A 219 -16.12 17.47 12.44
N ASP A 220 -15.75 18.33 11.50
CA ASP A 220 -16.66 19.28 10.85
C ASP A 220 -17.65 18.60 9.88
N PHE A 221 -17.31 17.42 9.34
CA PHE A 221 -18.19 16.67 8.43
C PHE A 221 -19.23 15.86 9.20
N GLN A 222 -20.52 16.13 8.94
CA GLN A 222 -21.62 15.46 9.63
C GLN A 222 -21.67 13.96 9.32
N GLU A 223 -21.35 13.60 8.08
CA GLU A 223 -21.31 12.23 7.60
C GLU A 223 -20.31 11.39 8.41
N TYR A 224 -19.17 11.97 8.77
CA TYR A 224 -18.19 11.30 9.64
C TYR A 224 -18.69 11.18 11.08
N ARG A 225 -19.30 12.24 11.64
CA ARG A 225 -19.89 12.19 12.98
C ARG A 225 -20.99 11.13 13.13
N GLN A 226 -21.72 10.82 12.05
CA GLN A 226 -22.77 9.79 12.06
C GLN A 226 -22.25 8.35 12.01
N LEU A 227 -21.01 8.17 11.54
CA LEU A 227 -20.35 6.87 11.44
C LEU A 227 -19.56 6.51 12.70
N ASP A 228 -19.22 7.52 13.51
CA ASP A 228 -18.66 7.29 14.83
C ASP A 228 -19.71 6.60 15.72
N ARG A 229 -19.41 5.37 16.13
CA ARG A 229 -20.32 4.56 16.94
C ARG A 229 -19.69 4.04 18.22
N ASP A 230 -18.35 3.89 18.31
CA ASP A 230 -17.70 3.23 19.43
C ASP A 230 -16.20 3.60 19.59
N SER A 231 -15.89 4.63 20.39
CA SER A 231 -14.57 4.82 21.01
C SER A 231 -13.39 5.24 20.10
N ILE A 232 -13.67 5.91 18.98
CA ILE A 232 -12.61 6.55 18.17
C ILE A 232 -12.20 7.86 18.86
N HIS A 233 -10.91 8.13 19.03
CA HIS A 233 -10.44 9.38 19.67
C HIS A 233 -10.64 10.59 18.76
N LEU A 234 -11.78 11.24 18.99
CA LEU A 234 -12.22 12.39 18.22
C LEU A 234 -11.29 13.58 18.42
N VAL A 235 -10.65 14.03 17.34
CA VAL A 235 -10.12 15.40 17.27
C VAL A 235 -11.08 16.22 16.42
N THR A 236 -11.92 17.00 17.09
CA THR A 236 -12.68 18.06 16.43
C THR A 236 -11.71 19.24 16.21
N MET A 237 -11.36 19.54 14.96
CA MET A 237 -10.62 20.75 14.63
C MET A 237 -11.57 21.76 13.97
N PRO A 238 -12.33 22.55 14.75
CA PRO A 238 -13.08 23.65 14.16
C PRO A 238 -12.08 24.67 13.63
N ILE A 239 -12.01 24.83 12.30
CA ILE A 239 -11.35 25.98 11.66
C ILE A 239 -12.33 27.16 11.72
N MET A 240 -12.78 27.52 12.91
CA MET A 240 -13.51 28.77 13.13
C MET A 240 -12.67 29.63 14.06
N ASN A 241 -12.04 30.66 13.48
CA ASN A 241 -11.25 31.73 14.10
C ASN A 241 -9.71 31.62 14.07
N ILE A 242 -9.12 31.03 13.02
CA ILE A 242 -7.74 31.35 12.64
C ILE A 242 -7.78 32.21 11.37
N LEU A 243 -8.27 33.43 11.52
CA LEU A 243 -7.96 34.66 10.77
C LEU A 243 -8.69 35.82 11.44
#